data_AF-A0AAW8UGC5-F1
#
_entry.id   AF-A0AAW8UGC5-F1
#
_cell.length_a   1.000
_cell.length_b   1.000
_cell.length_c   1.000
_cell.angle_alpha   90.00
_cell.angle_beta   90.00
_cell.angle_gamma   90.00
#
_symmetry.space_group_name_H-M   'P 1'
#
loop_
_entity.id
_entity.type
_entity.pdbx_description
1 polymer ?
#
loop_
_entity_poly.entity_id
_entity_poly.type
_entity_poly.pdbx_seq_one_letter_code
_entity_poly.pdbx_strand_id
1 'polypeptide(L)'
;MADRLDLLLSDYMTGMLQVKINSRERWITREKHEERIGSGGSSSNTAPQERNYLIKEADKELGRLNDQKQTLDELMEVIQGTIAKDIIIARFKHRLSWYKVGIRVCLDEDAARKQYVSFKKTLRDGLWRNTLD
;
A
#
# COMPACT_ATOMS: atom_id res chain seq x y z
N MET A 1 1.68 -0.43 -20.31
CA MET A 1 0.63 -0.06 -19.34
C MET A 1 1.08 -0.58 -17.98
N ALA A 2 1.27 0.29 -16.98
CA ALA A 2 1.73 -0.15 -15.67
C ALA A 2 0.62 -0.95 -14.98
N ASP A 3 0.95 -2.13 -14.48
CA ASP A 3 0.02 -3.00 -13.80
C ASP A 3 -0.41 -2.40 -12.45
N ARG A 4 -1.63 -2.67 -11.98
CA ARG A 4 -2.12 -2.17 -10.68
C ARG A 4 -1.22 -2.60 -9.53
N LEU A 5 -0.70 -3.83 -9.56
CA LEU A 5 0.23 -4.33 -8.55
C LEU A 5 1.58 -3.59 -8.61
N ASP A 6 2.08 -3.28 -9.81
CA ASP A 6 3.35 -2.59 -9.99
C ASP A 6 3.26 -1.15 -9.45
N LEU A 7 2.10 -0.50 -9.67
CA LEU A 7 1.79 0.81 -9.09
C LEU A 7 1.72 0.75 -7.57
N LEU A 8 1.04 -0.27 -7.03
CA LEU A 8 0.93 -0.46 -5.58
C LEU A 8 2.30 -0.70 -4.93
N LEU A 9 3.12 -1.58 -5.52
CA LEU A 9 4.50 -1.82 -5.06
C LEU A 9 5.37 -0.56 -5.17
N SER A 10 5.21 0.22 -6.24
CA SER A 10 5.89 1.52 -6.39
C SER A 10 5.48 2.49 -5.30
N ASP A 11 4.17 2.64 -5.05
CA ASP A 11 3.65 3.55 -4.04
C ASP A 11 4.09 3.15 -2.63
N TYR A 12 4.11 1.85 -2.35
CA TYR A 12 4.63 1.31 -1.10
C TYR A 12 6.12 1.62 -0.93
N MET A 13 6.94 1.27 -1.92
CA MET A 13 8.40 1.43 -1.86
C MET A 13 8.85 2.90 -1.80
N THR A 14 8.06 3.81 -2.36
CA THR A 14 8.32 5.26 -2.33
C THR A 14 7.72 5.96 -1.11
N GLY A 15 6.93 5.25 -0.29
CA GLY A 15 6.19 5.83 0.83
C GLY A 15 4.92 6.60 0.43
N MET A 16 4.60 6.68 -0.86
CA MET A 16 3.39 7.34 -1.37
C MET A 16 2.11 6.67 -0.84
N LEU A 17 2.13 5.36 -0.59
CA LEU A 17 0.99 4.66 0.02
C LEU A 17 0.67 5.24 1.42
N GLN A 18 1.69 5.50 2.24
CA GLN A 18 1.52 6.16 3.54
C GLN A 18 1.01 7.59 3.40
N VAL A 19 1.50 8.33 2.39
CA VAL A 19 1.01 9.69 2.11
C VAL A 19 -0.48 9.67 1.76
N LYS A 20 -0.94 8.70 0.96
CA LYS A 20 -2.36 8.51 0.62
C LYS A 20 -3.21 8.23 1.86
N ILE A 21 -2.76 7.34 2.74
CA ILE A 21 -3.41 7.06 4.04
C ILE A 21 -3.54 8.35 4.84
N ASN A 22 -2.43 9.05 5.08
CA ASN A 22 -2.41 10.27 5.88
C ASN A 22 -3.29 11.37 5.27
N SER A 23 -3.32 11.49 3.95
CA SER A 23 -4.17 12.44 3.24
C SER A 23 -5.65 12.13 3.45
N ARG A 24 -6.04 10.85 3.37
CA ARG A 24 -7.42 10.41 3.59
C ARG A 24 -7.86 10.66 5.03
N GLU A 25 -7.02 10.33 6.01
CA GLU A 25 -7.31 10.61 7.42
C GLU A 25 -7.54 12.10 7.70
N ARG A 26 -6.72 12.96 7.10
CA ARG A 26 -6.87 14.42 7.23
C ARG A 26 -8.15 14.92 6.58
N TRP A 27 -8.52 14.37 5.43
CA TRP A 27 -9.75 14.74 4.73
C TRP A 27 -11.00 14.40 5.56
N ILE A 28 -11.08 13.17 6.08
CA ILE A 28 -12.18 12.73 6.97
C ILE A 28 -12.30 13.64 8.20
N THR A 29 -11.16 14.00 8.80
CA THR A 29 -11.13 14.87 9.97
C THR A 29 -11.62 16.28 9.63
N ARG A 30 -11.26 16.81 8.45
CA ARG A 30 -11.62 18.16 8.00
C ARG A 30 -13.11 18.29 7.65
N GLU A 31 -13.65 17.37 6.86
CA GLU A 31 -15.07 17.39 6.43
C GLU A 31 -16.03 17.46 7.62
N LYS A 32 -15.69 16.76 8.71
CA LYS A 32 -16.48 16.75 9.95
C LYS A 32 -16.35 18.02 10.80
N HIS A 33 -15.27 18.78 10.66
CA HIS A 33 -15.16 20.10 11.30
C HIS A 33 -16.06 21.13 10.60
N GLU A 34 -16.22 21.01 9.27
CA GLU A 34 -17.06 21.91 8.48
C GLU A 34 -18.57 21.66 8.71
N GLU A 35 -19.03 20.40 8.84
CA GLU A 35 -20.42 20.06 9.21
C GLU A 35 -20.86 20.58 10.59
N ARG A 36 -19.92 20.89 11.49
CA ARG A 36 -20.20 21.21 12.90
C ARG A 36 -20.39 22.71 13.16
N ILE A 37 -20.11 23.57 12.18
CA ILE A 37 -20.40 25.00 12.24
C ILE A 37 -21.90 25.20 11.96
N GLY A 38 -22.76 24.87 12.94
CA GLY A 38 -24.20 25.19 12.87
C GLY A 38 -25.16 24.16 13.44
N SER A 39 -24.78 22.88 13.61
CA SER A 39 -25.67 21.87 14.17
C SER A 39 -25.43 21.70 15.68
N GLY A 40 -26.37 22.13 16.52
CA GLY A 40 -26.44 21.76 17.93
C GLY A 40 -26.51 20.23 18.04
N GLY A 41 -25.41 19.61 18.46
CA GLY A 41 -25.24 18.16 18.39
C GLY A 41 -26.01 17.42 19.49
N SER A 42 -26.78 16.41 19.08
CA SER A 42 -27.33 15.39 19.97
C SER A 42 -26.22 14.76 20.81
N SER A 43 -26.42 14.71 22.13
CA SER A 43 -25.50 14.11 23.10
C SER A 43 -25.44 12.59 22.89
N SER A 44 -24.39 12.11 22.21
CA SER A 44 -23.96 10.72 22.32
C SER A 44 -22.99 10.62 23.49
N ASN A 45 -23.17 9.65 24.40
CA ASN A 45 -22.28 9.37 25.55
C ASN A 45 -20.87 8.86 25.16
N THR A 46 -20.46 9.02 23.90
CA THR A 46 -19.19 8.56 23.36
C THR A 46 -18.16 9.66 23.47
N ALA A 47 -16.97 9.34 24.01
CA ALA A 47 -15.90 10.31 24.11
C ALA A 47 -15.48 10.82 22.71
N PRO A 48 -15.06 12.09 22.56
CA PRO A 48 -14.64 12.63 21.26
C PRO A 48 -13.56 11.79 20.54
N GLN A 49 -12.69 11.13 21.30
CA GLN A 49 -11.66 10.23 20.78
C GLN A 49 -12.25 8.94 20.18
N GLU A 50 -13.14 8.26 20.92
CA GLU A 50 -13.84 7.05 20.48
C GLU A 50 -14.70 7.34 19.24
N ARG A 51 -15.39 8.48 19.23
CA ARG A 51 -16.19 8.90 18.07
C ARG A 51 -15.33 9.11 16.82
N ASN A 52 -14.18 9.77 16.96
CA ASN A 52 -13.25 9.96 15.84
C ASN A 52 -12.69 8.64 15.33
N TYR A 53 -12.41 7.70 16.23
CA TYR A 53 -11.99 6.35 15.85
C TYR A 53 -13.06 5.63 15.01
N LEU A 54 -14.31 5.60 15.49
CA LEU A 54 -15.43 4.96 14.78
C LEU A 54 -15.66 5.56 13.39
N ILE A 55 -15.49 6.88 13.24
CA ILE A 55 -15.64 7.56 11.94
C ILE A 55 -14.54 7.12 10.97
N LYS A 56 -13.29 7.03 11.43
CA LYS A 56 -12.17 6.57 10.61
C LYS A 56 -12.32 5.09 10.23
N GLU A 57 -12.76 4.27 11.16
CA GLU A 57 -12.99 2.83 10.94
C GLU A 57 -14.12 2.57 9.93
N ALA A 58 -15.15 3.42 9.92
CA ALA A 58 -16.25 3.33 8.96
C ALA A 58 -15.84 3.71 7.52
N ASP A 59 -14.71 4.39 7.31
CA ASP A 59 -14.27 4.81 5.99
C ASP A 59 -13.65 3.65 5.20
N LYS A 60 -14.41 3.13 4.22
CA LYS A 60 -14.01 1.98 3.41
C LYS A 60 -12.72 2.21 2.62
N GLU A 61 -12.47 3.44 2.17
CA GLU A 61 -11.27 3.77 1.41
C GLU A 61 -10.02 3.73 2.30
N LEU A 62 -10.09 4.34 3.48
CA LEU A 62 -9.04 4.31 4.49
C LEU A 62 -8.76 2.89 4.96
N GLY A 63 -9.80 2.09 5.23
CA GLY A 63 -9.68 0.67 5.55
C GLY A 63 -8.89 -0.08 4.47
N ARG A 64 -9.32 0.04 3.21
CA ARG A 64 -8.64 -0.60 2.07
C ARG A 64 -7.16 -0.19 1.94
N LEU A 65 -6.83 1.09 2.13
CA LEU A 65 -5.45 1.56 2.04
C LEU A 65 -4.58 1.00 3.18
N ASN A 66 -5.14 0.90 4.40
CA ASN A 66 -4.46 0.29 5.54
C ASN A 66 -4.25 -1.21 5.33
N ASP A 67 -5.26 -1.93 4.85
CA ASP A 67 -5.16 -3.36 4.54
C ASP A 67 -4.07 -3.61 3.49
N GLN A 68 -4.03 -2.79 2.43
CA GLN A 68 -2.99 -2.87 1.40
C GLN A 68 -1.60 -2.65 1.98
N LYS A 69 -1.43 -1.68 2.88
CA LYS A 69 -0.15 -1.42 3.54
C LYS A 69 0.26 -2.58 4.43
N GLN A 70 -0.63 -3.05 5.30
CA GLN A 70 -0.36 -4.16 6.22
C GLN A 70 0.02 -5.43 5.45
N THR A 71 -0.76 -5.77 4.43
CA THR A 71 -0.49 -6.93 3.56
C THR A 71 0.90 -6.84 2.92
N LEU A 72 1.32 -5.65 2.48
CA LEU A 72 2.64 -5.45 1.90
C LEU A 72 3.76 -5.50 2.95
N ASP A 73 3.53 -5.00 4.16
CA ASP A 73 4.50 -5.10 5.26
C ASP A 73 4.76 -6.57 5.61
N GLU A 74 3.70 -7.36 5.82
CA GLU A 74 3.78 -8.80 6.09
C GLU A 74 4.46 -9.54 4.94
N LEU A 75 4.08 -9.24 3.69
CA LEU A 75 4.73 -9.82 2.52
C LEU A 75 6.23 -9.53 2.50
N MET A 76 6.63 -8.28 2.71
CA MET A 76 8.03 -7.87 2.69
C MET A 76 8.84 -8.52 3.81
N GLU A 77 8.22 -8.81 4.95
CA GLU A 77 8.82 -9.57 6.04
C GLU A 77 9.01 -11.04 5.66
N VAL A 78 8.00 -11.68 5.08
CA VAL A 78 8.06 -13.10 4.64
C VAL A 78 9.16 -13.32 3.60
N ILE A 79 9.33 -12.39 2.65
CA ILE A 79 10.35 -12.50 1.61
C ILE A 79 11.71 -11.90 2.02
N GLN A 80 11.90 -11.57 3.30
CA GLN A 80 13.16 -11.04 3.82
C GLN A 80 14.33 -11.98 3.48
N GLY A 81 15.42 -11.42 2.98
CA GLY A 81 16.62 -12.18 2.60
C GLY A 81 16.51 -12.96 1.29
N THR A 82 15.38 -12.86 0.57
CA THR A 82 15.23 -13.48 -0.76
C THR A 82 15.66 -12.51 -1.87
N ILE A 83 16.14 -13.08 -2.98
CA ILE A 83 16.47 -12.34 -4.20
C ILE A 83 15.25 -11.57 -4.73
N ALA A 84 14.03 -12.09 -4.55
CA ALA A 84 12.81 -11.41 -4.96
C ALA A 84 12.66 -10.04 -4.28
N LYS A 85 12.97 -9.95 -2.97
CA LYS A 85 12.94 -8.68 -2.25
C LYS A 85 13.94 -7.68 -2.81
N ASP A 86 15.17 -8.11 -3.06
CA ASP A 86 16.22 -7.26 -3.60
C ASP A 86 15.87 -6.75 -5.01
N ILE A 87 15.27 -7.60 -5.84
CA ILE A 87 14.75 -7.21 -7.15
C ILE A 87 13.67 -6.12 -7.01
N ILE A 88 12.70 -6.29 -6.10
CA ILE A 88 11.63 -5.31 -5.90
C ILE A 88 12.20 -3.98 -5.40
N ILE A 89 13.11 -3.99 -4.42
CA ILE A 89 13.75 -2.77 -3.91
C ILE A 89 14.54 -2.08 -5.03
N ALA A 90 15.38 -2.81 -5.76
CA ALA A 90 16.15 -2.28 -6.88
C ALA A 90 15.25 -1.66 -7.96
N ARG A 91 14.13 -2.34 -8.28
CA ARG A 91 13.23 -1.91 -9.35
C ARG A 91 12.33 -0.75 -8.95
N PHE A 92 11.71 -0.79 -7.77
CA PHE A 92 10.64 0.13 -7.39
C PHE A 92 11.12 1.27 -6.47
N LYS A 93 12.01 0.97 -5.51
CA LYS A 93 12.58 2.01 -4.64
C LYS A 93 13.65 2.82 -5.36
N HIS A 94 14.59 2.14 -6.01
CA HIS A 94 15.70 2.79 -6.71
C HIS A 94 15.42 3.10 -8.19
N ARG A 95 14.26 2.67 -8.71
CA ARG A 95 13.83 2.91 -10.11
C ARG A 95 14.85 2.47 -11.16
N LEU A 96 15.61 1.41 -10.88
CA LEU A 96 16.64 0.91 -11.80
C LEU A 96 16.01 0.21 -13.01
N SER A 97 16.67 0.34 -14.17
CA SER A 97 16.37 -0.47 -15.36
C SER A 97 16.69 -1.94 -15.10
N TRP A 98 15.98 -2.87 -15.76
CA TRP A 98 16.17 -4.33 -15.57
C TRP A 98 17.62 -4.79 -15.72
N TYR A 99 18.37 -4.24 -16.68
CA TYR A 99 19.80 -4.46 -16.81
C TYR A 99 20.58 -4.16 -15.51
N LYS A 100 20.36 -2.98 -14.92
CA LYS A 100 21.00 -2.55 -13.66
C LYS A 100 20.49 -3.34 -12.45
N VAL A 101 19.24 -3.80 -12.48
CA VAL A 101 18.70 -4.70 -11.46
C VAL A 101 19.46 -6.02 -11.49
N GLY A 102 19.63 -6.63 -12.67
CA GLY A 102 20.40 -7.86 -12.85
C GLY A 102 21.82 -7.76 -12.30
N ILE A 103 22.54 -6.69 -12.66
CA ILE A 103 23.88 -6.41 -12.10
C ILE A 103 23.85 -6.36 -10.58
N ARG A 104 22.86 -5.68 -10.00
CA ARG A 104 22.76 -5.50 -8.53
C ARG A 104 22.48 -6.80 -7.78
N VAL A 105 21.71 -7.71 -8.38
CA VAL A 105 21.37 -9.00 -7.77
C VAL A 105 22.24 -10.15 -8.29
N CYS A 106 23.31 -9.85 -9.03
CA CYS A 106 24.21 -10.82 -9.64
C CYS A 106 23.49 -11.87 -10.52
N LEU A 107 22.47 -11.44 -11.27
CA LEU A 107 21.71 -12.27 -12.20
C LEU A 107 21.66 -11.65 -13.59
N ASP A 108 21.45 -12.48 -14.61
CA ASP A 108 21.11 -11.98 -15.95
C ASP A 108 19.81 -11.18 -15.91
N GLU A 109 19.70 -10.18 -16.79
CA GLU A 109 18.51 -9.34 -16.91
C GLU A 109 17.22 -10.17 -17.06
N ASP A 110 17.26 -11.17 -17.95
CA ASP A 110 16.11 -12.03 -18.24
C ASP A 110 15.76 -12.92 -17.03
N ALA A 111 16.77 -13.41 -16.31
CA ALA A 111 16.57 -14.19 -15.09
C ALA A 111 15.91 -13.35 -13.98
N ALA A 112 16.41 -12.12 -13.75
CA ALA A 112 15.82 -11.21 -12.78
C ALA A 112 14.37 -10.83 -13.14
N ARG A 113 14.10 -10.61 -14.42
CA ARG A 113 12.75 -10.32 -14.91
C ARG A 113 11.80 -11.50 -14.75
N LYS A 114 12.25 -12.72 -15.07
CA LYS A 114 11.47 -13.96 -14.89
C LYS A 114 11.15 -14.22 -13.42
N GLN A 115 12.12 -14.02 -12.53
CA GLN A 115 11.90 -14.13 -11.08
C GLN A 115 10.81 -13.16 -10.61
N TYR A 116 10.88 -11.89 -11.03
CA TYR A 116 9.86 -10.91 -10.70
C TYR A 116 8.47 -11.28 -11.26
N VAL A 117 8.39 -11.71 -12.51
CA VAL A 117 7.11 -12.10 -13.14
C VAL A 117 6.50 -13.32 -12.44
N SER A 118 7.32 -14.31 -12.08
CA SER A 118 6.89 -15.49 -11.33
C SER A 118 6.35 -15.09 -9.95
N PHE A 119 7.10 -14.27 -9.21
CA PHE A 119 6.66 -13.72 -7.94
C PHE A 119 5.33 -12.97 -8.06
N LYS A 120 5.22 -12.06 -9.03
CA LYS A 120 4.02 -11.30 -9.31
C LYS A 120 2.82 -12.19 -9.64
N LYS A 121 3.03 -13.27 -10.38
CA LYS A 121 1.99 -14.26 -10.69
C LYS A 121 1.49 -14.94 -9.41
N THR A 122 2.39 -15.42 -8.56
CA THR A 122 2.03 -16.03 -7.26
C THR A 122 1.22 -15.07 -6.39
N LEU A 123 1.62 -13.80 -6.35
CA LEU A 123 0.90 -12.76 -5.60
C LEU A 123 -0.51 -12.52 -6.14
N ARG A 124 -0.67 -12.45 -7.47
CA ARG A 124 -1.96 -12.26 -8.12
C ARG A 124 -2.88 -13.46 -7.92
N ASP A 125 -2.36 -14.66 -8.12
CA ASP A 125 -3.16 -15.89 -8.10
C ASP A 125 -3.55 -16.29 -6.66
N GLY A 126 -2.75 -15.91 -5.67
CA GLY A 126 -3.00 -16.16 -4.25
C GLY A 126 -3.64 -14.97 -3.53
N LEU A 127 -2.80 -14.03 -3.09
CA LEU A 127 -3.15 -13.00 -2.11
C LEU A 127 -4.10 -11.93 -2.66
N TRP A 128 -3.91 -11.53 -3.91
CA TRP A 128 -4.65 -10.42 -4.52
C TRP A 128 -5.72 -10.83 -5.53
N ARG A 129 -6.06 -12.11 -5.58
CA ARG A 129 -7.01 -12.65 -6.56
C ARG A 129 -8.38 -11.94 -6.52
N ASN A 130 -8.84 -11.57 -5.32
CA ASN A 130 -10.17 -10.97 -5.10
C ASN A 130 -10.12 -9.46 -4.81
N THR A 131 -8.93 -8.85 -4.72
CA THR A 131 -8.73 -7.46 -4.27
C THR A 131 -8.22 -6.51 -5.36
N LEU A 132 -7.77 -7.03 -6.51
CA LEU A 132 -7.25 -6.23 -7.62
C LEU A 132 -8.10 -6.30 -8.92
N ASP A 133 -9.22 -7.02 -8.92
CA ASP A 133 -10.21 -7.01 -10.03
C ASP A 133 -10.81 -5.62 -10.27
#